data_AF-A0A507WFC3-F1
#
_entry.id   AF-A0A507WFC3-F1
#
_cell.length_a   1.000
_cell.length_b   1.000
_cell.length_c   1.000
_cell.angle_alpha   90.00
_cell.angle_beta   90.00
_cell.angle_gamma   90.00
#
_symmetry.space_group_name_H-M   'P 1'
#
loop_
_entity.id
_entity.type
_entity.pdbx_description
1 polymer ?
#
loop_
_entity_poly.entity_id
_entity_poly.type
_entity_poly.pdbx_seq_one_letter_code
_entity_poly.pdbx_strand_id
1 'polypeptide(L)'
;MGNRHDVIIWDANIYGIEKEYKKIVQQAQALANQKAEPSHSILLFAQYVYLESDLKNLEPTVVHYLQHFEEMIKITKTAAVMIELPEHKLHAENILKILLRETRRHGLVLCDQELQLVVFPDGTILPTSLQTGRKKTSKDTKDFPVTLKQFHELFKAQLDTLLSIHNFILVVELDEEDDFGVIYDKTIKMGKLSIAIGYQVVKEGFKLGIRFTIIEDNMIAIAQKSDFSFSMIGGGGISFQVLEAKKIKKTCINNWEIFNELLNLLEDSVLRWSDNIEDINGIDALINGDIDIDVKNEVYSYLYTPYALIVAWLVNNPSFDELAVNLGTYGANSGRTWGKFSHTKVAEAWPKLVQYLRDEVKPLVLY
;
A
#
# COMPACT_ATOMS: atom_id res chain seq x y z
N MET A 1 -2.64 -28.38 -12.02
CA MET A 1 -2.08 -28.74 -10.70
C MET A 1 -2.49 -27.59 -9.80
N GLY A 2 -3.44 -27.81 -8.90
CA GLY A 2 -4.02 -26.75 -8.07
C GLY A 2 -2.98 -26.25 -7.07
N ASN A 3 -2.89 -24.92 -6.91
CA ASN A 3 -2.15 -24.28 -5.83
C ASN A 3 -2.91 -24.54 -4.52
N ARG A 4 -2.82 -25.76 -3.99
CA ARG A 4 -3.45 -26.12 -2.72
C ARG A 4 -2.49 -25.77 -1.60
N HIS A 5 -2.86 -24.75 -0.85
CA HIS A 5 -1.98 -24.05 0.08
C HIS A 5 -2.48 -24.21 1.52
N ASP A 6 -1.76 -24.99 2.32
CA ASP A 6 -2.19 -25.37 3.67
C ASP A 6 -1.38 -24.64 4.75
N VAL A 7 -2.09 -24.08 5.73
CA VAL A 7 -1.53 -23.38 6.88
C VAL A 7 -1.71 -24.23 8.13
N ILE A 8 -0.63 -24.49 8.87
CA ILE A 8 -0.66 -25.27 10.11
C ILE A 8 -0.41 -24.36 11.31
N ILE A 9 -1.31 -24.38 12.30
CA ILE A 9 -1.26 -23.52 13.48
C ILE A 9 -1.26 -24.33 14.77
N TRP A 10 -0.36 -24.04 15.71
CA TRP A 10 -0.32 -24.70 17.03
C TRP A 10 0.12 -23.78 18.16
N ASP A 11 -0.09 -24.26 19.40
CA ASP A 11 0.28 -23.55 20.62
C ASP A 11 1.69 -23.94 21.09
N ALA A 12 2.65 -23.03 20.93
CA ALA A 12 4.04 -23.25 21.35
C ALA A 12 4.20 -23.40 22.87
N ASN A 13 3.29 -22.86 23.68
CA ASN A 13 3.39 -22.99 25.14
C ASN A 13 3.11 -24.42 25.60
N ILE A 14 2.40 -25.20 24.78
CA ILE A 14 2.07 -26.61 25.06
C ILE A 14 3.06 -27.55 24.37
N TYR A 15 3.31 -27.32 23.08
CA TYR A 15 4.05 -28.27 22.24
C TYR A 15 5.49 -27.82 21.91
N GLY A 16 5.90 -26.65 22.38
CA GLY A 16 7.18 -26.06 22.06
C GLY A 16 7.30 -25.64 20.60
N ILE A 17 8.49 -25.17 20.23
CA ILE A 17 8.85 -24.83 18.86
C ILE A 17 10.32 -25.17 18.60
N GLU A 18 10.56 -25.87 17.51
CA GLU A 18 11.91 -26.16 17.02
C GLU A 18 12.60 -24.88 16.50
N LYS A 19 13.94 -24.91 16.42
CA LYS A 19 14.73 -23.72 16.01
C LYS A 19 15.09 -23.69 14.53
N GLU A 20 15.06 -24.85 13.87
CA GLU A 20 15.45 -25.00 12.47
C GLU A 20 14.22 -25.16 11.59
N TYR A 21 14.11 -24.37 10.52
CA TYR A 21 12.94 -24.37 9.62
C TYR A 21 12.49 -25.78 9.19
N LYS A 22 13.41 -26.65 8.77
CA LYS A 22 13.07 -28.04 8.39
C LYS A 22 12.44 -28.83 9.54
N LYS A 23 12.94 -28.67 10.77
CA LYS A 23 12.40 -29.34 11.96
C LYS A 23 11.05 -28.75 12.37
N ILE A 24 10.86 -27.44 12.19
CA ILE A 24 9.58 -26.77 12.42
C ILE A 24 8.50 -27.32 11.47
N VAL A 25 8.79 -27.46 10.18
CA VAL A 25 7.85 -28.04 9.20
C VAL A 25 7.50 -29.48 9.58
N GLN A 26 8.49 -30.29 9.98
CA GLN A 26 8.26 -31.67 10.45
C GLN A 26 7.42 -31.70 11.73
N GLN A 27 7.68 -30.80 12.68
CA GLN A 27 6.91 -30.66 13.91
C GLN A 27 5.46 -30.28 13.60
N ALA A 28 5.24 -29.30 12.72
CA ALA A 28 3.92 -28.87 12.31
C ALA A 28 3.09 -30.04 11.74
N GLN A 29 3.67 -30.81 10.82
CA GLN A 29 3.03 -32.00 10.25
C GLN A 29 2.77 -33.08 11.31
N ALA A 30 3.69 -33.31 12.24
CA ALA A 30 3.51 -34.27 13.32
C ALA A 30 2.35 -33.86 14.24
N LEU A 31 2.28 -32.59 14.63
CA LEU A 31 1.23 -32.05 15.49
C LEU A 31 -0.14 -32.03 14.80
N ALA A 32 -0.19 -31.77 13.50
CA ALA A 32 -1.42 -31.84 12.71
C ALA A 32 -2.03 -33.26 12.67
N ASN A 33 -1.20 -34.30 12.89
CA ASN A 33 -1.65 -35.69 12.95
C ASN A 33 -1.81 -36.22 14.39
N GLN A 34 -1.33 -35.48 15.39
CA GLN A 34 -1.39 -35.88 16.79
C GLN A 34 -2.77 -35.56 17.37
N LYS A 35 -3.49 -36.58 17.84
CA LYS A 35 -4.80 -36.38 18.51
C LYS A 35 -4.63 -35.62 19.82
N ALA A 36 -5.36 -34.51 19.96
CA ALA A 36 -5.44 -33.71 21.18
C ALA A 36 -6.70 -32.82 21.14
N GLU A 37 -7.16 -32.34 22.28
CA GLU A 37 -8.16 -31.27 22.27
C GLU A 37 -7.48 -29.92 21.95
N PRO A 38 -8.13 -29.03 21.17
CA PRO A 38 -7.57 -27.71 20.87
C PRO A 38 -7.24 -26.93 22.16
N SER A 39 -6.11 -26.23 22.15
CA SER A 39 -5.75 -25.39 23.30
C SER A 39 -6.72 -24.23 23.48
N HIS A 40 -6.76 -23.65 24.68
CA HIS A 40 -7.56 -22.45 24.91
C HIS A 40 -7.17 -21.30 23.95
N SER A 41 -5.88 -21.14 23.66
CA SER A 41 -5.36 -20.14 22.72
C SER A 41 -5.86 -20.39 21.29
N ILE A 42 -5.90 -21.66 20.85
CA ILE A 42 -6.43 -22.05 19.53
C ILE A 42 -7.94 -21.79 19.45
N LEU A 43 -8.69 -22.06 20.53
CA LEU A 43 -10.13 -21.78 20.58
C LEU A 43 -10.43 -20.28 20.55
N LEU A 44 -9.67 -19.48 21.28
CA LEU A 44 -9.78 -18.02 21.22
C LEU A 44 -9.44 -17.51 19.80
N PHE A 45 -8.33 -17.98 19.23
CA PHE A 45 -7.96 -17.68 17.85
C PHE A 45 -9.12 -17.97 16.87
N ALA A 46 -9.73 -19.15 16.97
CA ALA A 46 -10.86 -19.52 16.12
C ALA A 46 -12.04 -18.56 16.25
N GLN A 47 -12.37 -18.16 17.48
CA GLN A 47 -13.43 -17.20 17.78
C GLN A 47 -13.13 -15.81 17.21
N TYR A 48 -11.90 -15.33 17.33
CA TYR A 48 -11.51 -14.03 16.79
C TYR A 48 -11.47 -14.03 15.26
N VAL A 49 -11.00 -15.10 14.62
CA VAL A 49 -11.08 -15.26 13.16
C VAL A 49 -12.55 -15.26 12.68
N TYR A 50 -13.47 -15.86 13.43
CA TYR A 50 -14.90 -15.80 13.13
C TYR A 50 -15.44 -14.36 13.20
N LEU A 51 -15.08 -13.58 14.22
CA LEU A 51 -15.53 -12.19 14.38
C LEU A 51 -15.08 -11.28 13.23
N GLU A 52 -13.98 -11.60 12.55
CA GLU A 52 -13.52 -10.86 11.37
C GLU A 52 -14.46 -11.01 10.17
N SER A 53 -15.35 -12.01 10.16
CA SER A 53 -16.36 -12.18 9.11
C SER A 53 -17.38 -11.04 9.07
N ASP A 54 -17.54 -10.27 10.15
CA ASP A 54 -18.47 -9.15 10.26
C ASP A 54 -17.90 -7.82 9.71
N LEU A 55 -16.65 -7.82 9.20
CA LEU A 55 -16.04 -6.63 8.61
C LEU A 55 -16.70 -6.22 7.28
N LYS A 56 -17.06 -4.95 7.16
CA LYS A 56 -17.89 -4.39 6.06
C LYS A 56 -17.30 -4.40 4.64
N ASN A 57 -16.15 -5.03 4.40
CA ASN A 57 -15.46 -4.98 3.10
C ASN A 57 -14.88 -6.34 2.64
N LEU A 58 -15.27 -7.45 3.25
CA LEU A 58 -14.82 -8.77 2.81
C LEU A 58 -15.72 -9.31 1.70
N GLU A 59 -15.12 -9.99 0.72
CA GLU A 59 -15.88 -10.68 -0.32
C GLU A 59 -16.75 -11.79 0.29
N PRO A 60 -17.96 -12.05 -0.24
CA PRO A 60 -18.89 -13.02 0.35
C PRO A 60 -18.28 -14.42 0.55
N THR A 61 -17.39 -14.84 -0.35
CA THR A 61 -16.69 -16.13 -0.25
C THR A 61 -15.69 -16.16 0.92
N VAL A 62 -15.00 -15.05 1.20
CA VAL A 62 -14.11 -14.92 2.36
C VAL A 62 -14.93 -14.90 3.66
N VAL A 63 -16.04 -14.15 3.68
CA VAL A 63 -16.97 -14.13 4.83
C VAL A 63 -17.48 -15.54 5.13
N HIS A 64 -17.97 -16.25 4.11
CA HIS A 64 -18.46 -17.62 4.25
C HIS A 64 -17.35 -18.55 4.80
N TYR A 65 -16.11 -18.40 4.33
CA TYR A 65 -14.99 -19.19 4.84
C TYR A 65 -14.75 -18.96 6.34
N LEU A 66 -14.71 -17.70 6.77
CA LEU A 66 -14.44 -17.32 8.16
C LEU A 66 -15.57 -17.73 9.10
N GLN A 67 -16.82 -17.71 8.65
CA GLN A 67 -17.99 -18.09 9.46
C GLN A 67 -17.98 -19.55 9.90
N HIS A 68 -17.34 -20.44 9.14
CA HIS A 68 -17.25 -21.88 9.45
C HIS A 68 -15.98 -22.25 10.22
N PHE A 69 -15.13 -21.28 10.53
CA PHE A 69 -13.78 -21.50 11.02
C PHE A 69 -13.77 -22.04 12.47
N GLU A 70 -14.65 -21.54 13.32
CA GLU A 70 -14.77 -21.99 14.70
C GLU A 70 -15.23 -23.47 14.80
N GLU A 71 -16.19 -23.85 13.96
CA GLU A 71 -16.69 -25.23 13.90
C GLU A 71 -15.62 -26.19 13.38
N MET A 72 -14.89 -25.79 12.33
CA MET A 72 -13.78 -26.57 11.76
C MET A 72 -12.76 -26.93 12.86
N ILE A 73 -12.33 -25.94 13.64
CA ILE A 73 -11.30 -26.13 14.68
C ILE A 73 -11.79 -27.04 15.81
N LYS A 74 -13.04 -26.89 16.25
CA LYS A 74 -13.63 -27.76 17.29
C LYS A 74 -13.69 -29.23 16.86
N ILE A 75 -13.82 -29.49 15.57
CA ILE A 75 -13.91 -30.86 15.02
C ILE A 75 -12.54 -31.48 14.77
N THR A 76 -11.48 -30.67 14.53
CA THR A 76 -10.18 -31.17 14.07
C THR A 76 -9.51 -32.10 15.10
N LYS A 77 -9.77 -31.93 16.42
CA LYS A 77 -9.29 -32.80 17.53
C LYS A 77 -7.82 -33.23 17.39
N THR A 78 -6.96 -32.28 17.03
CA THR A 78 -5.52 -32.46 16.86
C THR A 78 -4.72 -31.40 17.62
N ALA A 79 -3.43 -31.66 17.83
CA ALA A 79 -2.50 -30.77 18.53
C ALA A 79 -2.17 -29.49 17.74
N ALA A 80 -2.29 -29.55 16.41
CA ALA A 80 -2.27 -28.41 15.51
C ALA A 80 -3.51 -28.41 14.61
N VAL A 81 -3.97 -27.23 14.22
CA VAL A 81 -5.04 -27.05 13.23
C VAL A 81 -4.40 -26.91 11.86
N MET A 82 -4.89 -27.68 10.89
CA MET A 82 -4.53 -27.53 9.48
C MET A 82 -5.68 -26.84 8.75
N ILE A 83 -5.36 -25.74 8.07
CA ILE A 83 -6.32 -24.87 7.39
C ILE A 83 -5.97 -24.88 5.92
N GLU A 84 -6.89 -25.38 5.10
CA GLU A 84 -6.73 -25.39 3.64
C GLU A 84 -7.22 -24.06 3.07
N LEU A 85 -6.32 -23.26 2.49
CA LEU A 85 -6.71 -22.00 1.87
C LEU A 85 -7.42 -22.24 0.52
N PRO A 86 -8.37 -21.37 0.15
CA PRO A 86 -9.05 -21.48 -1.13
C PRO A 86 -8.09 -21.27 -2.31
N GLU A 87 -8.31 -21.97 -3.43
CA GLU A 87 -7.45 -21.88 -4.63
C GLU A 87 -7.40 -20.47 -5.24
N HIS A 88 -8.43 -19.65 -5.01
CA HIS A 88 -8.46 -18.28 -5.51
C HIS A 88 -7.47 -17.39 -4.76
N LYS A 89 -6.42 -16.94 -5.45
CA LYS A 89 -5.28 -16.21 -4.89
C LYS A 89 -5.68 -15.04 -3.99
N LEU A 90 -6.60 -14.17 -4.43
CA LEU A 90 -7.02 -13.01 -3.63
C LEU A 90 -7.75 -13.42 -2.34
N HIS A 91 -8.54 -14.50 -2.39
CA HIS A 91 -9.23 -15.01 -1.20
C HIS A 91 -8.21 -15.63 -0.23
N ALA A 92 -7.26 -16.41 -0.74
CA ALA A 92 -6.19 -16.99 0.06
C ALA A 92 -5.36 -15.91 0.75
N GLU A 93 -4.98 -14.85 0.04
CA GLU A 93 -4.22 -13.73 0.60
C GLU A 93 -5.00 -12.99 1.70
N ASN A 94 -6.30 -12.74 1.50
CA ASN A 94 -7.14 -12.07 2.49
C ASN A 94 -7.31 -12.93 3.75
N ILE A 95 -7.56 -14.23 3.59
CA ILE A 95 -7.67 -15.16 4.72
C ILE A 95 -6.33 -15.27 5.43
N LEU A 96 -5.22 -15.44 4.71
CA LEU A 96 -3.88 -15.56 5.29
C LEU A 96 -3.51 -14.32 6.11
N LYS A 97 -3.84 -13.10 5.65
CA LYS A 97 -3.63 -11.86 6.43
C LYS A 97 -4.36 -11.90 7.78
N ILE A 98 -5.61 -12.36 7.79
CA ILE A 98 -6.41 -12.52 9.02
C ILE A 98 -5.77 -13.56 9.93
N LEU A 99 -5.40 -14.73 9.39
CA LEU A 99 -4.75 -15.80 10.15
C LEU A 99 -3.43 -15.34 10.76
N LEU A 100 -2.60 -14.61 10.02
CA LEU A 100 -1.33 -14.08 10.49
C LEU A 100 -1.51 -13.10 11.65
N ARG A 101 -2.50 -12.20 11.55
CA ARG A 101 -2.81 -11.24 12.62
C ARG A 101 -3.29 -11.93 13.88
N GLU A 102 -4.29 -12.81 13.77
CA GLU A 102 -4.85 -13.48 14.94
C GLU A 102 -3.85 -14.48 15.55
N THR A 103 -3.03 -15.15 14.75
CA THR A 103 -1.94 -16.02 15.26
C THR A 103 -1.01 -15.23 16.17
N ARG A 104 -0.57 -14.04 15.74
CA ARG A 104 0.30 -13.17 16.54
C ARG A 104 -0.39 -12.70 17.81
N ARG A 105 -1.65 -12.27 17.69
CA ARG A 105 -2.46 -11.79 18.83
C ARG A 105 -2.56 -12.84 19.93
N HIS A 106 -2.68 -14.11 19.56
CA HIS A 106 -2.86 -15.22 20.49
C HIS A 106 -1.56 -15.97 20.82
N GLY A 107 -0.39 -15.47 20.38
CA GLY A 107 0.90 -16.09 20.67
C GLY A 107 1.03 -17.51 20.12
N LEU A 108 0.41 -17.77 18.97
CA LEU A 108 0.44 -19.08 18.30
C LEU A 108 1.61 -19.14 17.32
N VAL A 109 1.92 -20.35 16.88
CA VAL A 109 2.83 -20.58 15.75
C VAL A 109 1.98 -20.79 14.50
N LEU A 110 2.35 -20.16 13.40
CA LEU A 110 1.80 -20.46 12.08
C LEU A 110 2.93 -20.93 11.17
N CYS A 111 2.74 -22.05 10.49
CA CYS A 111 3.66 -22.60 9.52
C CYS A 111 2.96 -22.81 8.19
N ASP A 112 3.58 -22.29 7.14
CA ASP A 112 3.18 -22.48 5.76
C ASP A 112 4.37 -23.03 4.98
N GLN A 113 4.24 -24.26 4.51
CA GLN A 113 5.33 -24.93 3.81
C GLN A 113 5.51 -24.38 2.39
N GLU A 114 4.43 -23.98 1.73
CA GLU A 114 4.47 -23.53 0.33
C GLU A 114 5.09 -22.15 0.21
N LEU A 115 4.73 -21.22 1.12
CA LEU A 115 5.33 -19.88 1.20
C LEU A 115 6.68 -19.86 1.91
N GLN A 116 7.13 -21.01 2.39
CA GLN A 116 8.27 -21.13 3.29
C GLN A 116 8.18 -20.21 4.53
N LEU A 117 6.97 -19.99 5.04
CA LEU A 117 6.70 -19.00 6.07
C LEU A 117 6.54 -19.68 7.44
N VAL A 118 7.21 -19.17 8.46
CA VAL A 118 6.89 -19.49 9.86
C VAL A 118 6.73 -18.22 10.64
N VAL A 119 5.62 -18.06 11.37
CA VAL A 119 5.41 -16.99 12.35
C VAL A 119 5.51 -17.57 13.74
N PHE A 120 6.36 -16.96 14.57
CA PHE A 120 6.59 -17.34 15.95
C PHE A 120 5.62 -16.60 16.89
N PRO A 121 5.45 -17.10 18.14
CA PRO A 121 4.61 -16.46 19.15
C PRO A 121 4.99 -15.02 19.48
N ASP A 122 6.28 -14.68 19.34
CA ASP A 122 6.82 -13.34 19.54
C ASP A 122 6.67 -12.42 18.32
N GLY A 123 5.99 -12.90 17.27
CA GLY A 123 5.75 -12.21 16.02
C GLY A 123 6.92 -12.27 15.02
N THR A 124 8.03 -12.94 15.35
CA THR A 124 9.14 -13.10 14.40
C THR A 124 8.76 -14.03 13.25
N ILE A 125 9.41 -13.86 12.08
CA ILE A 125 9.07 -14.59 10.84
C ILE A 125 10.31 -15.29 10.26
N LEU A 126 10.20 -16.54 9.80
CA LEU A 126 11.23 -17.21 8.99
C LEU A 126 10.73 -17.47 7.54
N PRO A 127 11.64 -17.45 6.53
CA PRO A 127 13.04 -17.05 6.64
C PRO A 127 13.21 -15.56 6.88
N THR A 128 14.30 -15.18 7.54
CA THR A 128 14.70 -13.79 7.84
C THR A 128 14.87 -12.95 6.56
N SER A 129 14.98 -13.57 5.38
CA SER A 129 14.98 -12.88 4.08
C SER A 129 13.64 -12.25 3.72
N LEU A 130 12.52 -12.68 4.32
CA LEU A 130 11.24 -11.96 4.28
C LEU A 130 11.19 -10.82 5.31
N GLN A 131 12.21 -10.70 6.18
CA GLN A 131 12.41 -9.56 7.10
C GLN A 131 13.31 -8.47 6.50
N THR A 132 13.66 -8.50 5.20
CA THR A 132 14.46 -7.44 4.57
C THR A 132 13.69 -6.13 4.55
N GLY A 133 13.85 -5.36 5.62
CA GLY A 133 13.29 -4.02 5.77
C GLY A 133 13.41 -3.44 7.18
N ARG A 134 13.55 -4.23 8.26
CA ARG A 134 13.59 -3.64 9.61
C ARG A 134 14.68 -4.19 10.50
N LYS A 135 15.79 -3.45 10.60
CA LYS A 135 16.60 -3.45 11.82
C LYS A 135 15.66 -3.06 12.97
N LYS A 136 15.39 -3.99 13.89
CA LYS A 136 14.86 -3.66 15.22
C LYS A 136 15.83 -2.64 15.84
N THR A 137 15.48 -1.36 15.77
CA THR A 137 16.18 -0.33 16.53
C THR A 137 15.83 -0.54 17.99
N SER A 138 16.88 -0.79 18.76
CA SER A 138 16.84 -1.00 20.20
C SER A 138 16.23 0.22 20.89
N LYS A 139 14.94 0.12 21.25
CA LYS A 139 14.27 0.78 22.38
C LYS A 139 12.87 0.18 22.49
N ASP A 140 12.78 -1.01 23.10
CA ASP A 140 11.58 -1.39 23.86
C ASP A 140 11.46 -0.41 25.02
N THR A 141 10.91 0.77 24.74
CA THR A 141 10.32 1.65 25.74
C THR A 141 8.82 1.51 25.61
N LYS A 142 8.28 0.86 26.63
CA LYS A 142 6.88 0.69 27.02
C LYS A 142 5.99 1.86 26.54
N ASP A 143 4.89 1.49 25.90
CA ASP A 143 3.77 2.33 25.44
C ASP A 143 3.95 3.07 24.10
N PHE A 144 2.88 3.03 23.28
CA PHE A 144 2.78 3.76 22.02
C PHE A 144 2.80 5.28 22.29
N PRO A 145 3.34 6.13 21.38
CA PRO A 145 3.41 7.57 21.60
C PRO A 145 2.07 8.18 22.03
N VAL A 146 2.11 9.07 23.02
CA VAL A 146 0.92 9.76 23.53
C VAL A 146 0.89 11.24 23.17
N THR A 147 2.04 11.82 22.80
CA THR A 147 2.13 13.20 22.32
C THR A 147 2.53 13.29 20.85
N LEU A 148 2.15 14.39 20.18
CA LEU A 148 2.49 14.62 18.77
C LEU A 148 4.00 14.61 18.54
N LYS A 149 4.75 15.25 19.45
CA LYS A 149 6.21 15.29 19.41
C LYS A 149 6.87 13.90 19.52
N GLN A 150 6.37 13.06 20.44
CA GLN A 150 6.87 11.67 20.55
C GLN A 150 6.59 10.87 19.28
N PHE A 151 5.40 11.07 18.70
CA PHE A 151 5.01 10.43 17.45
C PHE A 151 5.87 10.92 16.27
N HIS A 152 6.12 12.23 16.18
CA HIS A 152 7.01 12.85 15.19
C HIS A 152 8.41 12.22 15.23
N GLU A 153 9.06 12.25 16.40
CA GLU A 153 10.42 11.73 16.56
C GLU A 153 10.52 10.24 16.17
N LEU A 154 9.56 9.43 16.62
CA LEU A 154 9.48 8.01 16.28
C LEU A 154 9.28 7.81 14.77
N PHE A 155 8.27 8.47 14.20
CA PHE A 155 7.86 8.24 12.83
C PHE A 155 8.92 8.74 11.85
N LYS A 156 9.48 9.93 12.10
CA LYS A 156 10.59 10.48 11.33
C LYS A 156 11.79 9.53 11.33
N ALA A 157 12.19 8.98 12.48
CA ALA A 157 13.32 8.06 12.52
C ALA A 157 13.10 6.79 11.66
N GLN A 158 11.87 6.27 11.63
CA GLN A 158 11.50 5.15 10.76
C GLN A 158 11.46 5.56 9.29
N LEU A 159 10.89 6.73 8.98
CA LEU A 159 10.84 7.27 7.63
C LEU A 159 12.24 7.56 7.07
N ASP A 160 13.13 8.19 7.83
CA ASP A 160 14.52 8.45 7.42
C ASP A 160 15.22 7.14 7.01
N THR A 161 15.03 6.09 7.81
CA THR A 161 15.60 4.77 7.51
C THR A 161 14.99 4.17 6.25
N LEU A 162 13.67 4.23 6.13
CA LEU A 162 12.94 3.64 5.02
C LEU A 162 13.22 4.38 3.69
N LEU A 163 13.09 5.70 3.69
CA LEU A 163 13.18 6.56 2.52
C LEU A 163 14.60 6.67 1.97
N SER A 164 15.62 6.65 2.84
CA SER A 164 17.02 6.71 2.40
C SER A 164 17.42 5.52 1.52
N ILE A 165 16.83 4.33 1.73
CA ILE A 165 17.04 3.15 0.88
C ILE A 165 16.58 3.41 -0.55
N HIS A 166 15.56 4.25 -0.73
CA HIS A 166 14.96 4.59 -2.03
C HIS A 166 15.48 5.92 -2.60
N ASN A 167 16.61 6.43 -2.09
CA ASN A 167 17.27 7.67 -2.50
C ASN A 167 16.45 8.95 -2.28
N PHE A 168 15.53 8.93 -1.32
CA PHE A 168 14.86 10.14 -0.85
C PHE A 168 15.71 10.85 0.20
N ILE A 169 15.72 12.18 0.15
CA ILE A 169 16.45 13.05 1.08
C ILE A 169 15.46 13.99 1.74
N LEU A 170 15.55 14.13 3.07
CA LEU A 170 14.75 15.09 3.83
C LEU A 170 15.12 16.52 3.41
N VAL A 171 14.14 17.30 2.96
CA VAL A 171 14.32 18.69 2.52
C VAL A 171 13.60 19.70 3.40
N VAL A 172 12.52 19.29 4.06
CA VAL A 172 11.78 20.13 5.01
C VAL A 172 11.36 19.28 6.21
N GLU A 173 11.53 19.86 7.39
CA GLU A 173 10.96 19.37 8.64
C GLU A 173 10.18 20.52 9.28
N LEU A 174 8.92 20.24 9.62
CA LEU A 174 8.05 21.12 10.39
C LEU A 174 7.97 20.52 11.79
N ASP A 175 8.34 21.32 12.79
CA ASP A 175 8.33 20.99 14.22
C ASP A 175 7.78 22.21 14.98
N GLU A 176 6.52 22.55 14.69
CA GLU A 176 5.77 23.58 15.42
C GLU A 176 4.74 22.91 16.34
N GLU A 177 4.41 23.53 17.48
CA GLU A 177 3.63 22.91 18.58
C GLU A 177 2.37 22.14 18.12
N ASP A 178 1.70 22.62 17.07
CA ASP A 178 0.47 22.05 16.52
C ASP A 178 0.57 21.54 15.06
N ASP A 179 1.73 21.72 14.39
CA ASP A 179 1.92 21.32 12.99
C ASP A 179 3.28 20.65 12.80
N PHE A 180 3.22 19.33 12.67
CA PHE A 180 4.39 18.52 12.41
C PHE A 180 4.29 17.86 11.04
N GLY A 181 5.43 17.82 10.36
CA GLY A 181 5.50 17.23 9.05
C GLY A 181 6.91 17.13 8.51
N VAL A 182 7.05 16.31 7.48
CA VAL A 182 8.32 16.06 6.81
C VAL A 182 8.08 16.02 5.30
N ILE A 183 9.01 16.60 4.55
CA ILE A 183 9.03 16.53 3.09
C ILE A 183 10.36 15.93 2.66
N TYR A 184 10.27 14.89 1.83
CA TYR A 184 11.42 14.24 1.23
C TYR A 184 11.36 14.35 -0.29
N ASP A 185 12.51 14.63 -0.90
CA ASP A 185 12.66 14.71 -2.34
C ASP A 185 13.58 13.60 -2.86
N LYS A 186 13.27 13.08 -4.05
CA LYS A 186 14.12 12.19 -4.85
C LYS A 186 14.29 12.80 -6.23
N THR A 187 15.52 13.05 -6.66
CA THR A 187 15.83 13.57 -8.00
C THR A 187 15.63 12.47 -9.06
N ILE A 188 15.06 12.86 -10.20
CA ILE A 188 14.93 12.03 -11.41
C ILE A 188 15.54 12.78 -12.61
N LYS A 189 15.69 12.15 -13.79
CA LYS A 189 16.48 12.73 -14.91
C LYS A 189 16.07 14.15 -15.32
N MET A 190 14.77 14.47 -15.27
CA MET A 190 14.20 15.76 -15.68
C MET A 190 13.15 16.25 -14.67
N GLY A 191 13.51 16.22 -13.38
CA GLY A 191 12.66 16.74 -12.31
C GLY A 191 12.88 16.06 -10.97
N LYS A 192 11.83 15.92 -10.18
CA LYS A 192 11.87 15.25 -8.88
C LYS A 192 10.54 14.64 -8.46
N LEU A 193 10.63 13.69 -7.56
CA LEU A 193 9.52 13.15 -6.78
C LEU A 193 9.56 13.72 -5.37
N SER A 194 8.40 14.06 -4.82
CA SER A 194 8.28 14.59 -3.46
C SER A 194 7.26 13.78 -2.66
N ILE A 195 7.61 13.43 -1.43
CA ILE A 195 6.71 12.82 -0.44
C ILE A 195 6.57 13.80 0.70
N ALA A 196 5.37 14.36 0.88
CA ALA A 196 5.04 15.25 1.98
C ALA A 196 4.10 14.52 2.95
N ILE A 197 4.50 14.44 4.22
CA ILE A 197 3.76 13.76 5.27
C ILE A 197 3.51 14.75 6.40
N GLY A 198 2.24 15.03 6.68
CA GLY A 198 1.83 15.86 7.80
C GLY A 198 0.98 15.07 8.78
N TYR A 199 1.08 15.37 10.06
CA TYR A 199 0.33 14.69 11.12
C TYR A 199 -0.22 15.68 12.15
N GLN A 200 -1.42 15.38 12.63
CA GLN A 200 -2.14 16.16 13.62
C GLN A 200 -2.69 15.23 14.71
N VAL A 201 -2.82 15.75 15.93
CA VAL A 201 -3.51 15.03 17.01
C VAL A 201 -5.01 15.08 16.78
N VAL A 202 -5.66 13.94 16.96
CA VAL A 202 -7.12 13.81 17.03
C VAL A 202 -7.50 13.03 18.29
N LYS A 203 -8.78 13.05 18.67
CA LYS A 203 -9.25 12.38 19.91
C LYS A 203 -8.85 10.91 20.03
N GLU A 204 -8.72 10.22 18.90
CA GLU A 204 -8.50 8.78 18.82
C GLU A 204 -7.03 8.40 18.59
N GLY A 205 -6.10 9.38 18.52
CA GLY A 205 -4.68 9.15 18.19
C GLY A 205 -4.11 10.20 17.23
N PHE A 206 -3.29 9.76 16.27
CA PHE A 206 -2.66 10.63 15.28
C PHE A 206 -3.28 10.44 13.90
N LYS A 207 -3.72 11.52 13.28
CA LYS A 207 -4.21 11.51 11.90
C LYS A 207 -3.12 12.05 10.99
N LEU A 208 -2.83 11.34 9.91
CA LEU A 208 -1.86 11.78 8.90
C LEU A 208 -2.48 12.05 7.54
N GLY A 209 -1.77 12.84 6.75
CA GLY A 209 -1.91 12.91 5.30
C GLY A 209 -0.57 12.59 4.66
N ILE A 210 -0.59 11.79 3.59
CA ILE A 210 0.59 11.51 2.76
C ILE A 210 0.26 11.97 1.36
N ARG A 211 1.01 12.97 0.90
CA ARG A 211 0.93 13.49 -0.46
C ARG A 211 2.15 13.04 -1.23
N PHE A 212 1.91 12.42 -2.38
CA PHE A 212 2.94 12.13 -3.37
C PHE A 212 2.84 13.13 -4.51
N THR A 213 3.97 13.66 -4.96
CA THR A 213 4.04 14.68 -6.01
C THR A 213 5.10 14.33 -7.03
N ILE A 214 4.72 14.36 -8.31
CA ILE A 214 5.58 14.14 -9.47
C ILE A 214 5.77 15.49 -10.17
N ILE A 215 7.02 15.95 -10.22
CA ILE A 215 7.43 17.19 -10.87
C ILE A 215 8.37 16.77 -12.01
N GLU A 216 7.94 16.95 -13.25
CA GLU A 216 8.75 16.68 -14.45
C GLU A 216 8.71 17.90 -15.37
N ASP A 217 9.89 18.39 -15.74
CA ASP A 217 10.07 19.72 -16.29
C ASP A 217 9.44 19.87 -17.68
N ASN A 218 9.55 18.84 -18.53
CA ASN A 218 9.02 18.88 -19.89
C ASN A 218 7.49 18.85 -19.90
N MET A 219 6.93 17.94 -19.11
CA MET A 219 5.50 17.80 -18.87
C MET A 219 4.90 19.11 -18.36
N ILE A 220 5.53 19.75 -17.38
CA ILE A 220 5.09 21.04 -16.83
C ILE A 220 5.20 22.14 -17.87
N ALA A 221 6.32 22.26 -18.58
CA ALA A 221 6.52 23.30 -19.59
C ALA A 221 5.48 23.23 -20.72
N ILE A 222 5.08 22.02 -21.13
CA ILE A 222 4.01 21.81 -22.12
C ILE A 222 2.66 22.24 -21.55
N ALA A 223 2.33 21.81 -20.32
CA ALA A 223 1.05 22.19 -19.69
C ALA A 223 0.94 23.71 -19.50
N GLN A 224 2.03 24.39 -19.16
CA GLN A 224 2.09 25.84 -19.00
C GLN A 224 1.81 26.63 -20.29
N LYS A 225 2.09 26.04 -21.47
CA LYS A 225 1.76 26.63 -22.77
C LYS A 225 0.33 26.36 -23.22
N SER A 226 -0.43 25.57 -22.45
CA SER A 226 -1.82 25.21 -22.76
C SER A 226 -2.83 25.97 -21.90
N ASP A 227 -4.09 25.87 -22.28
CA ASP A 227 -5.24 26.36 -21.50
C ASP A 227 -5.42 25.58 -20.16
N PHE A 228 -4.68 24.49 -19.94
CA PHE A 228 -4.64 23.72 -18.70
C PHE A 228 -3.51 24.13 -17.75
N SER A 229 -2.93 25.32 -17.92
CA SER A 229 -1.95 25.84 -16.98
C SER A 229 -2.57 26.14 -15.60
N PHE A 230 -1.88 25.71 -14.54
CA PHE A 230 -2.23 26.08 -13.18
C PHE A 230 -1.02 26.02 -12.26
N SER A 231 -1.01 26.92 -11.28
CA SER A 231 0.07 26.98 -10.31
C SER A 231 -0.09 25.86 -9.28
N MET A 232 0.98 25.09 -9.09
CA MET A 232 1.20 24.16 -7.98
C MET A 232 2.58 24.40 -7.39
N ILE A 233 2.85 23.82 -6.21
CA ILE A 233 4.22 23.68 -5.71
C ILE A 233 5.06 23.01 -6.80
N GLY A 234 6.19 23.62 -7.19
CA GLY A 234 7.02 23.15 -8.30
C GLY A 234 6.63 23.66 -9.69
N GLY A 235 5.63 24.56 -9.80
CA GLY A 235 5.23 25.18 -11.07
C GLY A 235 4.25 24.36 -11.93
N GLY A 236 3.83 23.18 -11.44
CA GLY A 236 2.90 22.27 -12.08
C GLY A 236 3.09 20.84 -11.59
N GLY A 237 2.56 19.87 -12.32
CA GLY A 237 2.78 18.44 -12.07
C GLY A 237 1.55 17.68 -11.57
N ILE A 238 1.79 16.49 -11.05
CA ILE A 238 0.76 15.59 -10.54
C ILE A 238 0.95 15.47 -9.03
N SER A 239 -0.10 15.69 -8.24
CA SER A 239 -0.04 15.54 -6.79
C SER A 239 -1.33 14.97 -6.22
N PHE A 240 -1.25 13.85 -5.51
CA PHE A 240 -2.43 13.20 -4.94
C PHE A 240 -2.18 12.71 -3.52
N GLN A 241 -3.27 12.52 -2.77
CA GLN A 241 -3.23 11.91 -1.45
C GLN A 241 -3.14 10.39 -1.61
N VAL A 242 -2.08 9.79 -1.08
CA VAL A 242 -1.80 8.35 -1.24
C VAL A 242 -2.89 7.51 -0.59
N LEU A 243 -3.35 7.92 0.60
CA LEU A 243 -4.43 7.22 1.31
C LEU A 243 -5.75 7.26 0.52
N GLU A 244 -6.05 8.39 -0.14
CA GLU A 244 -7.27 8.55 -0.94
C GLU A 244 -7.20 7.73 -2.23
N ALA A 245 -6.08 7.78 -2.94
CA ALA A 245 -5.84 6.94 -4.11
C ALA A 245 -6.02 5.45 -3.75
N LYS A 246 -5.46 5.02 -2.63
CA LYS A 246 -5.61 3.64 -2.12
C LYS A 246 -6.98 3.34 -1.48
N LYS A 247 -7.92 4.28 -1.50
CA LYS A 247 -9.26 4.16 -0.90
C LYS A 247 -9.22 3.77 0.58
N ILE A 248 -8.12 4.10 1.25
CA ILE A 248 -7.92 3.86 2.67
C ILE A 248 -8.63 4.98 3.43
N LYS A 249 -9.71 4.63 4.11
CA LYS A 249 -10.47 5.58 4.91
C LYS A 249 -9.69 5.91 6.19
N LYS A 250 -9.39 7.20 6.39
CA LYS A 250 -8.90 7.83 7.63
C LYS A 250 -8.28 6.86 8.64
N THR A 251 -6.98 6.60 8.50
CA THR A 251 -6.23 5.83 9.50
C THR A 251 -5.84 6.75 10.64
N CYS A 252 -6.51 6.59 11.77
CA CYS A 252 -6.03 7.14 13.03
C CYS A 252 -5.01 6.16 13.61
N ILE A 253 -3.76 6.59 13.74
CA ILE A 253 -2.70 5.76 14.32
C ILE A 253 -2.71 5.95 15.82
N ASN A 254 -2.99 4.88 16.56
CA ASN A 254 -3.01 4.90 18.02
C ASN A 254 -2.35 3.69 18.66
N ASN A 255 -1.76 2.82 17.84
CA ASN A 255 -1.06 1.64 18.27
C ASN A 255 0.00 1.24 17.24
N TRP A 256 0.87 0.31 17.65
CA TRP A 256 1.97 -0.19 16.83
C TRP A 256 1.51 -0.99 15.60
N GLU A 257 0.34 -1.61 15.63
CA GLU A 257 -0.18 -2.39 14.51
C GLU A 257 -0.51 -1.47 13.33
N ILE A 258 -1.36 -0.46 13.56
CA ILE A 258 -1.74 0.53 12.53
C ILE A 258 -0.50 1.30 12.03
N PHE A 259 0.43 1.59 12.93
CA PHE A 259 1.70 2.23 12.56
C PHE A 259 2.52 1.36 11.59
N ASN A 260 2.64 0.07 11.86
CA ASN A 260 3.37 -0.85 11.00
C ASN A 260 2.63 -1.10 9.68
N GLU A 261 1.29 -1.17 9.68
CA GLU A 261 0.48 -1.23 8.46
C GLU A 261 0.73 -0.02 7.56
N LEU A 262 0.84 1.17 8.15
CA LEU A 262 1.17 2.37 7.37
C LEU A 262 2.56 2.28 6.72
N LEU A 263 3.57 1.83 7.46
CA LEU A 263 4.92 1.68 6.90
C LEU A 263 4.93 0.67 5.75
N ASN A 264 4.21 -0.44 5.90
CA ASN A 264 4.07 -1.43 4.81
C ASN A 264 3.32 -0.84 3.62
N LEU A 265 2.29 -0.04 3.86
CA LEU A 265 1.59 0.68 2.78
C LEU A 265 2.57 1.57 2.00
N LEU A 266 3.44 2.32 2.67
CA LEU A 266 4.43 3.17 2.00
C LEU A 266 5.36 2.34 1.11
N GLU A 267 5.87 1.22 1.62
CA GLU A 267 6.69 0.25 0.88
C GLU A 267 5.97 -0.29 -0.37
N ASP A 268 4.75 -0.80 -0.19
CA ASP A 268 3.95 -1.42 -1.25
C ASP A 268 3.38 -0.44 -2.28
N SER A 269 3.37 0.86 -1.96
CA SER A 269 2.83 1.92 -2.82
C SER A 269 3.90 2.92 -3.25
N VAL A 270 4.02 4.04 -2.54
CA VAL A 270 4.80 5.21 -2.95
C VAL A 270 6.25 4.87 -3.25
N LEU A 271 6.87 4.01 -2.43
CA LEU A 271 8.26 3.63 -2.61
C LEU A 271 8.43 2.76 -3.85
N ARG A 272 7.58 1.73 -4.00
CA ARG A 272 7.53 0.92 -5.21
C ARG A 272 7.27 1.75 -6.46
N TRP A 273 6.35 2.72 -6.43
CA TRP A 273 6.11 3.62 -7.55
C TRP A 273 7.36 4.42 -7.88
N SER A 274 7.98 5.02 -6.86
CA SER A 274 9.15 5.87 -7.01
C SER A 274 10.38 5.12 -7.55
N ASP A 275 10.52 3.83 -7.28
CA ASP A 275 11.63 3.01 -7.80
C ASP A 275 11.47 2.72 -9.29
N ASN A 276 10.24 2.73 -9.79
CA ASN A 276 9.95 2.55 -11.22
C ASN A 276 9.98 3.88 -11.99
N ILE A 277 10.20 5.02 -11.31
CA ILE A 277 10.25 6.35 -11.93
C ILE A 277 11.67 6.90 -11.89
N GLU A 278 12.40 6.73 -12.98
CA GLU A 278 13.68 7.40 -13.23
C GLU A 278 13.54 8.56 -14.24
N ASP A 279 12.54 8.48 -15.11
CA ASP A 279 12.25 9.43 -16.17
C ASP A 279 10.77 9.36 -16.62
N ILE A 280 10.46 10.06 -17.71
CA ILE A 280 9.12 10.20 -18.26
C ILE A 280 8.46 8.85 -18.64
N ASN A 281 9.23 7.80 -18.98
CA ASN A 281 8.68 6.47 -19.24
C ASN A 281 8.15 5.82 -17.97
N GLY A 282 8.86 5.98 -16.86
CA GLY A 282 8.41 5.49 -15.55
C GLY A 282 7.14 6.21 -15.10
N ILE A 283 7.03 7.52 -15.39
CA ILE A 283 5.83 8.29 -15.11
C ILE A 283 4.66 7.76 -15.96
N ASP A 284 4.85 7.57 -17.27
CA ASP A 284 3.83 7.00 -18.15
C ASP A 284 3.35 5.62 -17.68
N ALA A 285 4.29 4.75 -17.32
CA ALA A 285 3.98 3.42 -16.79
C ALA A 285 3.15 3.46 -15.51
N LEU A 286 3.34 4.47 -14.65
CA LEU A 286 2.55 4.67 -13.44
C LEU A 286 1.13 5.16 -13.75
N ILE A 287 1.02 6.22 -14.56
CA ILE A 287 -0.25 6.96 -14.68
C ILE A 287 -1.11 6.53 -15.87
N ASN A 288 -0.50 5.94 -16.91
CA ASN A 288 -1.18 5.44 -18.10
C ASN A 288 -1.06 3.92 -18.26
N GLY A 289 -0.05 3.30 -17.66
CA GLY A 289 0.19 1.86 -17.67
C GLY A 289 -0.56 1.07 -16.59
N ASP A 290 0.06 -0.04 -16.17
CA ASP A 290 -0.53 -1.05 -15.27
C ASP A 290 0.25 -1.18 -13.94
N ILE A 291 1.13 -0.24 -13.61
CA ILE A 291 1.86 -0.27 -12.32
C ILE A 291 0.88 -0.18 -11.15
N ASP A 292 -0.09 0.73 -11.21
CA ASP A 292 -1.07 0.92 -10.15
C ASP A 292 -2.39 1.51 -10.66
N ILE A 293 -3.41 0.65 -10.74
CA ILE A 293 -4.72 1.05 -11.30
C ILE A 293 -5.42 2.14 -10.46
N ASP A 294 -5.18 2.17 -9.15
CA ASP A 294 -5.77 3.16 -8.27
C ASP A 294 -5.16 4.55 -8.52
N VAL A 295 -3.85 4.63 -8.72
CA VAL A 295 -3.17 5.88 -9.10
C VAL A 295 -3.62 6.37 -10.48
N LYS A 296 -3.67 5.47 -11.46
CA LYS A 296 -4.18 5.80 -12.80
C LYS A 296 -5.60 6.37 -12.74
N ASN A 297 -6.48 5.73 -11.99
CA ASN A 297 -7.85 6.22 -11.80
C ASN A 297 -7.89 7.58 -11.08
N GLU A 298 -7.06 7.78 -10.05
CA GLU A 298 -6.95 9.05 -9.33
C GLU A 298 -6.53 10.18 -10.29
N VAL A 299 -5.48 9.96 -11.09
CA VAL A 299 -4.99 10.93 -12.08
C VAL A 299 -6.04 11.25 -13.15
N TYR A 300 -6.75 10.23 -13.65
CA TYR A 300 -7.79 10.40 -14.68
C TYR A 300 -9.07 11.05 -14.15
N SER A 301 -9.40 10.86 -12.88
CA SER A 301 -10.65 11.36 -12.30
C SER A 301 -10.58 12.85 -11.94
N TYR A 302 -9.38 13.43 -11.93
CA TYR A 302 -9.13 14.77 -11.42
C TYR A 302 -8.50 15.71 -12.46
N LEU A 303 -8.11 16.91 -12.01
CA LEU A 303 -7.51 17.97 -12.83
C LEU A 303 -6.13 17.61 -13.45
N TYR A 304 -5.59 16.42 -13.15
CA TYR A 304 -4.31 15.92 -13.67
C TYR A 304 -4.43 15.19 -15.01
N THR A 305 -5.64 14.99 -15.51
CA THR A 305 -5.92 14.36 -16.80
C THR A 305 -5.10 14.93 -17.98
N PRO A 306 -4.87 16.26 -18.11
CA PRO A 306 -4.00 16.80 -19.16
C PRO A 306 -2.56 16.29 -19.07
N TYR A 307 -2.02 16.10 -17.87
CA TYR A 307 -0.66 15.59 -17.69
C TYR A 307 -0.53 14.15 -18.12
N ALA A 308 -1.55 13.30 -17.88
CA ALA A 308 -1.58 11.94 -18.39
C ALA A 308 -1.45 11.90 -19.92
N LEU A 309 -2.18 12.78 -20.63
CA LEU A 309 -2.10 12.87 -22.08
C LEU A 309 -0.72 13.40 -22.56
N ILE A 310 -0.19 14.43 -21.89
CA ILE A 310 1.13 15.00 -22.22
C ILE A 310 2.22 13.94 -22.08
N VAL A 311 2.23 13.20 -20.96
CA VAL A 311 3.20 12.14 -20.70
C VAL A 311 3.09 11.04 -21.77
N ALA A 312 1.88 10.59 -22.09
CA ALA A 312 1.64 9.59 -23.14
C ALA A 312 2.21 10.03 -24.49
N TRP A 313 2.05 11.31 -24.86
CA TRP A 313 2.63 11.85 -26.08
C TRP A 313 4.17 11.87 -26.03
N LEU A 314 4.74 12.36 -24.92
CA LEU A 314 6.19 12.51 -24.78
C LEU A 314 6.96 11.19 -24.91
N VAL A 315 6.35 10.07 -24.50
CA VAL A 315 6.94 8.74 -24.60
C VAL A 315 6.52 7.97 -25.86
N ASN A 316 5.77 8.60 -26.75
CA ASN A 316 5.21 7.96 -27.94
C ASN A 316 4.38 6.70 -27.58
N ASN A 317 3.52 6.82 -26.55
CA ASN A 317 2.66 5.74 -26.09
C ASN A 317 1.66 5.36 -27.21
N PRO A 318 1.59 4.08 -27.62
CA PRO A 318 0.72 3.65 -28.73
C PRO A 318 -0.78 3.87 -28.46
N SER A 319 -1.18 3.99 -27.19
CA SER A 319 -2.55 4.29 -26.78
C SER A 319 -2.86 5.79 -26.79
N PHE A 320 -1.96 6.67 -27.23
CA PHE A 320 -2.16 8.13 -27.19
C PHE A 320 -3.49 8.57 -27.82
N ASP A 321 -3.83 8.08 -29.02
CA ASP A 321 -5.06 8.51 -29.71
C ASP A 321 -6.32 8.04 -28.98
N GLU A 322 -6.29 6.84 -28.39
CA GLU A 322 -7.36 6.33 -27.54
C GLU A 322 -7.49 7.16 -26.26
N LEU A 323 -6.36 7.48 -25.62
CA LEU A 323 -6.31 8.32 -24.43
C LEU A 323 -6.84 9.73 -24.74
N ALA A 324 -6.48 10.33 -25.87
CA ALA A 324 -6.96 11.65 -26.28
C ALA A 324 -8.49 11.72 -26.37
N VAL A 325 -9.14 10.62 -26.80
CA VAL A 325 -10.61 10.51 -26.85
C VAL A 325 -11.19 10.24 -25.47
N ASN A 326 -10.70 9.22 -24.77
CA ASN A 326 -11.27 8.76 -23.50
C ASN A 326 -11.08 9.77 -22.36
N LEU A 327 -9.89 10.38 -22.29
CA LEU A 327 -9.54 11.40 -21.31
C LEU A 327 -10.24 12.75 -21.58
N GLY A 328 -10.57 13.03 -22.84
CA GLY A 328 -11.26 14.24 -23.27
C GLY A 328 -12.74 14.31 -22.98
N THR A 329 -13.27 13.41 -22.14
CA THR A 329 -14.70 13.39 -21.81
C THR A 329 -15.04 14.43 -20.74
N TYR A 330 -16.11 15.19 -20.94
CA TYR A 330 -16.55 16.27 -20.05
C TYR A 330 -18.08 16.27 -19.90
N GLY A 331 -18.59 16.94 -18.87
CA GLY A 331 -20.02 17.00 -18.57
C GLY A 331 -20.41 16.24 -17.29
N ALA A 332 -21.64 16.46 -16.82
CA ALA A 332 -22.14 15.87 -15.57
C ALA A 332 -22.11 14.34 -15.54
N ASN A 333 -22.13 13.69 -16.72
CA ASN A 333 -22.14 12.24 -16.86
C ASN A 333 -20.75 11.65 -17.20
N SER A 334 -19.70 12.49 -17.23
CA SER A 334 -18.35 12.03 -17.59
C SER A 334 -17.65 11.25 -16.47
N GLY A 335 -18.16 11.32 -15.23
CA GLY A 335 -17.51 10.74 -14.07
C GLY A 335 -16.19 11.45 -13.67
N ARG A 336 -15.87 12.60 -14.28
CA ARG A 336 -14.62 13.34 -14.03
C ARG A 336 -14.84 14.64 -13.29
N THR A 337 -13.89 14.96 -12.41
CA THR A 337 -13.83 16.24 -11.69
C THR A 337 -12.72 17.09 -12.27
N TRP A 338 -13.08 18.06 -13.12
CA TRP A 338 -12.13 18.99 -13.75
C TRP A 338 -11.67 20.12 -12.80
N GLY A 339 -12.00 20.01 -11.51
CA GLY A 339 -11.60 20.95 -10.46
C GLY A 339 -12.02 22.38 -10.78
N LYS A 340 -11.03 23.27 -10.95
CA LYS A 340 -11.27 24.70 -11.25
C LYS A 340 -11.75 24.96 -12.69
N PHE A 341 -11.66 24.00 -13.59
CA PHE A 341 -12.04 24.16 -14.99
C PHE A 341 -13.51 23.76 -15.18
N SER A 342 -14.31 24.65 -15.77
CA SER A 342 -15.69 24.32 -16.14
C SER A 342 -15.71 23.41 -17.36
N HIS A 343 -16.78 22.61 -17.52
CA HIS A 343 -16.93 21.73 -18.67
C HIS A 343 -16.81 22.47 -20.01
N THR A 344 -17.33 23.70 -20.11
CA THR A 344 -17.20 24.52 -21.32
C THR A 344 -15.74 24.88 -21.61
N LYS A 345 -14.96 25.27 -20.59
CA LYS A 345 -13.53 25.56 -20.76
C LYS A 345 -12.76 24.33 -21.20
N VAL A 346 -13.07 23.16 -20.63
CA VAL A 346 -12.45 21.88 -21.01
C VAL A 346 -12.79 21.53 -22.46
N ALA A 347 -14.04 21.69 -22.88
CA ALA A 347 -14.47 21.42 -24.25
C ALA A 347 -13.72 22.26 -25.29
N GLU A 348 -13.38 23.50 -24.96
CA GLU A 348 -12.59 24.40 -25.82
C GLU A 348 -11.09 24.12 -25.73
N ALA A 349 -10.57 23.84 -24.54
CA ALA A 349 -9.14 23.68 -24.27
C ALA A 349 -8.59 22.31 -24.71
N TRP A 350 -9.37 21.24 -24.54
CA TRP A 350 -8.92 19.87 -24.78
C TRP A 350 -8.53 19.61 -26.23
N PRO A 351 -9.34 19.95 -27.25
CA PRO A 351 -8.94 19.77 -28.64
C PRO A 351 -7.68 20.57 -29.00
N LYS A 352 -7.52 21.78 -28.44
CA LYS A 352 -6.31 22.59 -28.66
C LYS A 352 -5.07 21.94 -28.07
N LEU A 353 -5.17 21.34 -26.87
CA LEU A 353 -4.05 20.59 -26.29
C LEU A 353 -3.65 19.41 -27.18
N VAL A 354 -4.63 18.61 -27.62
CA VAL A 354 -4.37 17.46 -28.51
C VAL A 354 -3.69 17.91 -29.80
N GLN A 355 -4.18 18.99 -30.40
CA GLN A 355 -3.58 19.54 -31.62
C GLN A 355 -2.17 20.08 -31.37
N TYR A 356 -1.98 20.86 -30.31
CA TYR A 356 -0.67 21.40 -29.93
C TYR A 356 0.37 20.29 -29.71
N LEU A 357 -0.03 19.18 -29.06
CA LEU A 357 0.84 18.02 -28.89
C LEU A 357 1.28 17.45 -30.25
N ARG A 358 0.32 17.23 -31.17
CA ARG A 358 0.61 16.64 -32.49
C ARG A 358 1.43 17.55 -33.41
N ASP A 359 1.13 18.85 -33.40
CA ASP A 359 1.64 19.79 -34.39
C ASP A 359 2.97 20.43 -33.95
N GLU A 360 3.15 20.68 -32.65
CA GLU A 360 4.24 21.53 -32.14
C GLU A 360 5.17 20.82 -31.14
N VAL A 361 4.74 19.72 -30.50
CA VAL A 361 5.55 19.02 -29.50
C VAL A 361 6.19 17.78 -30.10
N LYS A 362 7.52 17.69 -30.06
CA LYS A 362 8.25 16.47 -30.45
C LYS A 362 8.28 15.48 -29.28
N PRO A 363 7.96 14.19 -29.49
CA PRO A 363 8.19 13.15 -28.50
C PRO A 363 9.68 13.11 -28.08
N LEU A 364 9.93 12.83 -26.80
CA LEU A 364 11.28 12.73 -26.23
C LEU A 364 11.92 11.37 -26.49
N VAL A 365 11.10 10.33 -26.71
CA VAL A 365 11.53 8.98 -27.02
C VAL A 365 11.16 8.67 -28.46
N LEU A 366 12.16 8.48 -29.31
CA LEU A 366 12.00 7.97 -30.68
C LEU A 366 12.47 6.52 -30.67
N TYR A 367 11.63 5.60 -31.15
CA TYR A 367 12.02 4.21 -31.38
C TYR A 367 13.06 4.07 -32.49
#